data_AF-A0A3E2MQD6-F1
#
_entry.id   AF-A0A3E2MQD6-F1
#
_cell.length_a   1.000
_cell.length_b   1.000
_cell.length_c   1.000
_cell.angle_alpha   90.00
_cell.angle_beta   90.00
_cell.angle_gamma   90.00
#
_symmetry.space_group_name_H-M   'P 1'
#
loop_
_entity.id
_entity.type
_entity.pdbx_description
1 polymer ?
#
loop_
_entity_poly.entity_id
_entity_poly.type
_entity_poly.pdbx_seq_one_letter_code
_entity_poly.pdbx_strand_id
1 'polypeptide(L)'
;MATRSLGVALWNYRDHDGRRRRALYGQQFELPEDEEARGERAGVFAPEPEPSASTDTDTLVPVPKQTAPKPAWVDYAQAIGMDRAQAEALSKTELIATVKAQVAQPHSN
;
A
#
# COMPACT_ATOMS: atom_id res chain seq x y z
N MET A 1 -20.97 13.32 -0.50
CA MET A 1 -20.31 12.81 0.72
C MET A 1 -18.85 12.59 0.38
N ALA A 2 -17.94 13.30 1.04
CA ALA A 2 -16.51 13.15 0.78
C ALA A 2 -15.93 12.09 1.71
N THR A 3 -15.15 11.16 1.15
CA THR A 3 -14.32 10.26 1.95
C THR A 3 -13.01 10.99 2.26
N ARG A 4 -12.74 11.25 3.54
CA ARG A 4 -11.50 11.90 3.98
C ARG A 4 -10.68 10.94 4.85
N SER A 5 -9.36 11.16 4.87
CA SER A 5 -8.41 10.41 5.69
C SER A 5 -8.00 11.19 6.93
N LEU A 6 -7.95 10.53 8.09
CA LEU A 6 -7.54 11.19 9.33
C LEU A 6 -6.02 11.37 9.42
N GLY A 7 -5.55 12.60 9.62
CA GLY A 7 -4.14 12.94 9.82
C GLY A 7 -3.68 12.98 11.27
N VAL A 8 -4.61 12.87 12.23
CA VAL A 8 -4.34 12.83 13.68
C VAL A 8 -4.55 11.44 14.27
N ALA A 9 -3.94 11.16 15.44
CA ALA A 9 -4.01 9.85 16.09
C ALA A 9 -5.44 9.36 16.36
N LEU A 10 -6.32 10.25 16.80
CA LEU A 10 -7.70 9.96 17.14
C LEU A 10 -8.56 11.21 16.97
N TRP A 11 -9.70 11.09 16.31
CA TRP A 11 -10.67 12.17 16.21
C TRP A 11 -12.08 11.68 16.47
N ASN A 12 -12.83 12.45 17.25
CA ASN A 12 -14.23 12.19 17.56
C ASN A 12 -15.11 13.10 16.71
N TYR A 13 -15.87 12.50 15.79
CA TYR A 13 -16.77 13.19 14.87
C TYR A 13 -18.20 12.68 15.05
N ARG A 14 -19.18 13.37 14.46
CA ARG A 14 -20.55 12.89 14.36
C ARG A 14 -20.82 12.37 12.96
N ASP A 15 -21.43 11.20 12.85
CA ASP A 15 -21.95 10.74 11.56
C ASP A 15 -23.24 11.51 11.19
N HIS A 16 -23.76 11.26 10.00
CA HIS A 16 -25.00 11.86 9.51
C HIS A 16 -26.23 11.54 10.40
N ASP A 17 -26.17 10.43 11.14
CA ASP A 17 -27.19 10.05 12.14
C ASP A 17 -27.04 10.83 13.47
N GLY A 18 -26.06 11.74 13.57
CA GLY A 18 -25.73 12.47 14.79
C GLY A 18 -25.04 11.62 15.85
N ARG A 19 -24.66 10.38 15.52
CA ARG A 19 -23.99 9.47 16.45
C ARG A 19 -22.51 9.80 16.51
N ARG A 20 -21.96 9.74 17.72
CA ARG A 20 -20.54 9.99 17.96
C ARG A 20 -19.76 8.79 17.45
N ARG A 21 -18.90 9.02 16.47
CA ARG A 21 -17.94 8.07 15.92
C ARG A 21 -16.53 8.51 16.27
N ARG A 22 -15.60 7.57 16.18
CA ARG A 22 -14.17 7.84 16.27
C ARG A 22 -13.48 7.34 15.01
N ALA A 23 -12.64 8.18 14.43
CA ALA A 23 -11.70 7.80 13.40
C ALA A 23 -10.30 7.72 14.01
N LEU A 24 -9.50 6.80 13.49
CA LEU A 24 -8.09 6.63 13.84
C LEU A 24 -7.21 7.15 12.70
N TYR A 25 -5.95 7.46 13.01
CA TYR A 25 -4.97 7.89 12.01
C TYR A 25 -4.93 6.97 10.80
N GLY A 26 -4.91 7.55 9.59
CA GLY A 26 -4.87 6.84 8.32
C GLY A 26 -6.18 6.13 7.94
N GLN A 27 -7.18 6.13 8.82
CA GLN A 27 -8.50 5.57 8.49
C GLN A 27 -9.22 6.50 7.53
N GLN A 28 -9.81 5.91 6.48
CA GLN A 28 -10.75 6.57 5.58
C GLN A 28 -12.17 6.43 6.12
N PHE A 29 -12.90 7.53 6.11
CA PHE A 29 -14.28 7.57 6.59
C PHE A 29 -15.07 8.65 5.86
N GLU A 30 -16.36 8.39 5.73
CA GLU A 30 -17.29 9.32 5.10
C GLU A 30 -17.79 10.32 6.14
N LEU A 31 -17.72 11.60 5.79
CA LEU A 31 -18.12 12.70 6.65
C LEU A 31 -19.21 13.54 5.98
N PRO A 32 -20.18 14.06 6.76
CA PRO A 32 -21.02 15.15 6.29
C PRO A 32 -20.19 16.44 6.16
N GLU A 33 -20.59 17.31 5.23
CA GLU A 33 -19.90 18.57 4.91
C GLU A 33 -19.67 19.46 6.15
N ASP A 34 -20.57 19.43 7.12
CA ASP A 34 -20.43 20.17 8.39
C ASP A 34 -19.24 19.70 9.24
N GLU A 35 -18.99 18.38 9.31
CA GLU A 35 -17.85 17.83 10.05
C GLU A 35 -16.55 17.92 9.24
N GLU A 36 -16.64 17.92 7.92
CA GLU A 36 -15.52 18.24 7.03
C GLU A 36 -15.03 19.68 7.26
N ALA A 37 -15.91 20.67 7.23
CA ALA A 37 -15.54 22.06 7.52
C ALA A 37 -14.92 22.23 8.92
N ARG A 38 -15.43 21.48 9.90
CA ARG A 38 -14.88 21.45 11.27
C ARG A 38 -13.48 20.82 11.29
N GLY A 39 -13.29 19.70 10.60
CA GLY A 39 -12.03 18.98 10.57
C GLY A 39 -10.95 19.74 9.79
N GLU A 40 -11.29 20.41 8.69
CA GLU A 40 -10.37 21.27 7.95
C GLU A 40 -9.92 22.47 8.81
N ARG A 41 -10.88 23.14 9.47
CA ARG A 41 -10.56 24.24 10.38
C ARG A 41 -9.70 23.81 11.57
N ALA A 42 -9.83 22.57 12.01
CA ALA A 42 -9.04 21.99 13.09
C ALA A 42 -7.73 21.33 12.61
N GLY A 43 -7.50 21.24 11.29
CA GLY A 43 -6.34 20.57 10.71
C GLY A 43 -6.22 19.09 11.05
N VAL A 44 -7.35 18.39 11.26
CA VAL A 44 -7.35 16.97 11.67
C VAL A 44 -7.21 16.00 10.50
N PHE A 45 -7.47 16.47 9.28
CA PHE A 45 -7.34 15.68 8.07
C PHE A 45 -5.91 15.66 7.59
N ALA A 46 -5.52 14.53 7.02
CA ALA A 46 -4.30 14.47 6.25
C ALA A 46 -4.45 15.41 5.03
N PRO A 47 -3.39 16.14 4.63
CA PRO A 47 -3.43 16.93 3.39
C PRO A 47 -3.90 16.01 2.26
N GLU A 48 -4.83 16.50 1.43
CA GLU A 48 -5.51 15.72 0.41
C GLU A 48 -4.50 14.86 -0.34
N PRO A 49 -4.51 13.53 -0.11
CA PRO A 49 -3.57 12.66 -0.78
C PRO A 49 -4.00 12.67 -2.24
N GLU A 50 -3.10 13.06 -3.13
CA GLU A 50 -3.17 12.61 -4.53
C GLU A 50 -3.49 11.11 -4.50
N PRO A 51 -4.39 10.60 -5.36
CA PRO A 51 -4.88 9.22 -5.27
C PRO A 51 -3.72 8.25 -5.51
N SER A 52 -3.00 7.89 -4.46
CA SER A 52 -1.89 6.96 -4.50
C SER A 52 -1.62 6.41 -3.10
N ALA A 53 -1.73 5.08 -3.03
CA ALA A 53 -1.46 4.19 -1.91
C ALA A 53 -2.42 4.36 -0.70
N SER A 54 -3.54 3.63 -0.61
CA SER A 54 -3.55 2.17 -0.42
C SER A 54 -2.25 1.67 0.17
N THR A 55 -2.20 1.58 1.49
CA THR A 55 -1.40 0.61 2.22
C THR A 55 0.08 0.60 1.84
N ASP A 56 0.91 1.17 2.70
CA ASP A 56 2.28 0.68 2.91
C ASP A 56 2.17 -0.74 3.53
N THR A 57 1.64 -1.66 2.73
CA THR A 57 2.06 -3.05 2.77
C THR A 57 3.11 -3.07 1.71
N ASP A 58 4.36 -2.91 2.15
CA ASP A 58 5.44 -3.81 1.78
C ASP A 58 5.06 -4.64 0.55
N THR A 59 5.57 -4.25 -0.62
CA THR A 59 5.38 -4.93 -1.91
C THR A 59 5.98 -6.35 -1.82
N LEU A 60 5.39 -7.19 -0.98
CA LEU A 60 5.59 -8.62 -0.91
C LEU A 60 4.71 -9.19 -1.99
N VAL A 61 5.12 -9.05 -3.23
CA VAL A 61 4.69 -10.03 -4.21
C VAL A 61 5.13 -11.38 -3.62
N PRO A 62 4.20 -12.29 -3.30
CA PRO A 62 4.55 -13.50 -2.55
C PRO A 62 5.52 -14.31 -3.41
N VAL A 63 6.69 -14.61 -2.85
CA VAL A 63 7.72 -15.40 -3.54
C VAL A 63 7.07 -16.67 -4.10
N PRO A 64 7.15 -16.92 -5.43
CA PRO A 64 6.59 -18.13 -6.02
C PRO A 64 7.18 -19.37 -5.36
N LYS A 65 6.40 -20.45 -5.27
CA LYS A 65 6.94 -21.74 -4.82
C LYS A 65 8.02 -22.21 -5.80
N GLN A 66 9.06 -22.91 -5.34
CA GLN A 66 10.12 -23.44 -6.22
C GLN A 66 9.58 -24.36 -7.33
N THR A 67 8.43 -25.00 -7.09
CA THR A 67 7.71 -25.81 -8.07
C THR A 67 6.96 -25.00 -9.13
N ALA A 68 6.78 -23.68 -8.94
CA ALA A 68 6.09 -22.81 -9.89
C ALA A 68 6.79 -22.79 -11.27
N PRO A 69 6.04 -22.61 -12.37
CA PRO A 69 6.60 -22.57 -13.71
C PRO A 69 7.50 -21.34 -13.89
N LYS A 70 8.48 -21.41 -14.80
CA LYS A 70 9.38 -20.28 -15.14
C LYS A 70 8.65 -18.95 -15.37
N PRO A 71 7.52 -18.86 -16.13
CA PRO A 71 6.79 -17.59 -16.30
C PRO A 71 6.40 -16.95 -14.97
N ALA A 72 5.95 -17.71 -13.96
CA ALA A 72 5.61 -17.15 -12.66
C ALA A 72 6.81 -16.54 -11.92
N TRP A 73 8.01 -17.07 -12.16
CA TRP A 73 9.25 -16.49 -11.65
C TRP A 73 9.69 -15.25 -12.42
N VAL A 74 9.40 -15.18 -13.72
CA VAL A 74 9.66 -14.00 -14.57
C VAL A 74 8.75 -12.84 -14.15
N ASP A 75 7.46 -13.11 -13.95
CA ASP A 75 6.51 -12.11 -13.46
C ASP A 75 6.92 -11.58 -12.07
N TYR A 76 7.35 -12.48 -11.18
CA TYR A 76 7.87 -12.08 -9.87
C TYR A 76 9.16 -11.27 -9.95
N ALA A 77 10.10 -11.70 -10.80
CA ALA A 77 11.34 -10.96 -11.06
C ALA A 77 11.04 -9.54 -11.56
N GLN A 78 10.11 -9.40 -12.50
CA GLN A 78 9.63 -8.11 -12.98
C GLN A 78 9.03 -7.25 -11.87
N ALA A 79 8.25 -7.86 -10.98
CA ALA A 79 7.63 -7.14 -9.87
C ALA A 79 8.63 -6.64 -8.81
N ILE A 80 9.78 -7.32 -8.65
CA ILE A 80 10.88 -6.86 -7.78
C ILE A 80 11.90 -5.96 -8.52
N GLY A 81 11.60 -5.55 -9.77
CA GLY A 81 12.40 -4.62 -10.55
C GLY A 81 13.46 -5.23 -11.47
N MET A 82 13.48 -6.56 -11.66
CA MET A 82 14.33 -7.20 -12.66
C MET A 82 13.73 -7.09 -14.07
N ASP A 83 14.56 -6.85 -15.08
CA ASP A 83 14.08 -6.81 -16.46
C ASP A 83 13.51 -8.17 -16.91
N ARG A 84 12.37 -8.15 -17.59
CA ARG A 84 11.68 -9.34 -18.06
C ARG A 84 12.51 -10.13 -19.07
N ALA A 85 13.18 -9.46 -20.01
CA ALA A 85 14.02 -10.13 -21.01
C ALA A 85 15.23 -10.79 -20.36
N GLN A 86 15.81 -10.15 -19.34
CA GLN A 86 16.86 -10.76 -18.51
C GLN A 86 16.33 -12.01 -17.78
N ALA A 87 15.16 -11.94 -17.15
CA ALA A 87 14.56 -13.07 -16.45
C ALA A 87 14.19 -14.23 -17.40
N GLU A 88 13.74 -13.93 -18.62
CA GLU A 88 13.47 -14.92 -19.66
C GLU A 88 14.75 -15.54 -20.25
N ALA A 89 15.87 -14.82 -20.27
CA ALA A 89 17.16 -15.35 -20.71
C ALA A 89 17.76 -16.36 -19.71
N LEU A 90 17.52 -16.19 -18.40
CA LEU A 90 18.02 -17.08 -17.37
C LEU A 90 17.33 -18.44 -17.37
N SER A 91 18.05 -19.51 -16.98
CA SER A 91 17.38 -20.77 -16.68
C SER A 91 16.51 -20.63 -15.43
N LYS A 92 15.48 -21.48 -15.28
CA LYS A 92 14.58 -21.44 -14.10
C LYS A 92 15.36 -21.47 -12.78
N THR A 93 16.40 -22.29 -12.70
CA THR A 93 17.23 -22.45 -11.50
C THR A 93 18.03 -21.19 -11.19
N GLU A 94 18.65 -20.59 -12.22
CA GLU A 94 19.39 -19.33 -12.07
C GLU A 94 18.46 -18.19 -11.68
N LEU A 95 17.31 -18.07 -12.33
CA LEU A 95 16.29 -17.06 -12.04
C LEU A 95 15.86 -17.12 -10.57
N ILE A 96 15.57 -18.31 -10.05
CA ILE A 96 15.21 -18.51 -8.64
C ILE A 96 16.35 -18.07 -7.70
N ALA A 97 17.59 -18.44 -8.02
CA ALA A 97 18.74 -18.10 -7.20
C ALA A 97 18.99 -16.59 -7.18
N THR A 98 18.94 -15.92 -8.32
CA THR A 98 19.12 -14.46 -8.44
C THR A 98 18.02 -13.70 -7.73
N VAL A 99 16.76 -14.08 -7.95
CA VAL A 99 15.60 -13.47 -7.29
C VAL A 99 15.66 -13.64 -5.77
N LYS A 100 16.00 -14.84 -5.27
CA LYS A 100 16.18 -15.08 -3.84
C LYS A 100 17.31 -14.27 -3.24
N ALA A 101 18.42 -14.11 -3.96
CA ALA A 101 19.55 -13.28 -3.51
C ALA A 101 19.16 -11.80 -3.43
N GLN A 102 18.41 -11.30 -4.42
CA GLN A 102 17.94 -9.90 -4.45
C GLN A 102 16.99 -9.59 -3.30
N VAL A 103 16.05 -10.49 -2.99
CA VAL A 103 15.06 -10.31 -1.91
C VAL A 103 15.69 -10.52 -0.53
N ALA A 104 16.72 -11.36 -0.42
CA ALA A 104 17.44 -11.60 0.83
C ALA A 104 18.45 -10.50 1.20
N GLN A 105 18.76 -9.58 0.28
CA GLN A 105 19.54 -8.38 0.61
C GLN A 105 18.58 -7.28 1.09
N PRO A 106 18.48 -7.01 2.40
CA PRO A 106 17.85 -5.78 2.83
C PRO A 106 18.72 -4.64 2.29
N HIS A 107 18.20 -3.87 1.35
CA HIS A 107 18.75 -2.55 1.06
C HIS A 107 18.66 -1.76 2.37
N SER A 108 19.76 -1.76 3.13
CA SER A 108 19.97 -0.83 4.24
C SER A 108 19.92 0.57 3.67
N ASN A 109 18.81 1.25 3.92
CA ASN A 109 18.65 2.68 3.72
C ASN A 109 18.90 3.40 5.05
#